data_AF-A0A8G1J2M3-F1
#
_entry.id   AF-A0A8G1J2M3-F1
#
_cell.length_a   1.000
_cell.length_b   1.000
_cell.length_c   1.000
_cell.angle_alpha   90.00
_cell.angle_beta   90.00
_cell.angle_gamma   90.00
#
_symmetry.space_group_name_H-M   'P 1'
#
loop_
_entity.id
_entity.type
_entity.pdbx_description
1 polymer ?
#
loop_
_entity_poly.entity_id
_entity_poly.type
_entity_poly.pdbx_seq_one_letter_code
_entity_poly.pdbx_strand_id
1 'polypeptide(L)'
;MTAKVVDDATDTGSNKTREAAGQGIGNILVGCFGGMAGCAMIGQTMINVKAGARSRLSTFSAGFFLLILVAVFGGVVAQIPMAALVAVMVFVSAVTFDWHSVKPETLRKMPVSETITVAVTVAVTVATHNLAIGVLAGVIVAMVAFARKVAHLVEVTSVQEGRDRRPQPPEREAPRRTHRRPLKAVRRARAATVERSDSSRRRYRGEGPPHRRTGSSVT
;
A
#
# COMPACT_ATOMS: atom_id res chain seq x y z
N MET A 1 7.28 -6.71 2.30
CA MET A 1 8.09 -7.37 3.34
C MET A 1 7.17 -7.88 4.43
N THR A 2 7.42 -9.09 4.93
CA THR A 2 6.57 -9.76 5.91
C THR A 2 6.48 -8.98 7.21
N ALA A 3 7.57 -8.29 7.62
CA ALA A 3 7.49 -7.43 8.79
C ALA A 3 6.45 -6.32 8.66
N LYS A 4 6.14 -5.81 7.46
CA LYS A 4 5.06 -4.83 7.31
C LYS A 4 3.70 -5.43 7.67
N VAL A 5 3.42 -6.66 7.21
CA VAL A 5 2.15 -7.35 7.52
C VAL A 5 2.05 -7.66 9.02
N VAL A 6 3.17 -7.98 9.66
CA VAL A 6 3.23 -8.21 11.12
C VAL A 6 3.10 -6.91 11.90
N ASP A 7 3.78 -5.85 11.46
CA ASP A 7 3.70 -4.50 12.03
C ASP A 7 2.24 -4.03 12.02
N ASP A 8 1.56 -4.17 10.88
CA ASP A 8 0.14 -3.83 10.70
C ASP A 8 -0.79 -4.71 11.58
N ALA A 9 -0.37 -5.94 11.92
CA ALA A 9 -1.15 -6.86 12.75
C ALA A 9 -0.88 -6.74 14.27
N THR A 10 0.23 -6.10 14.66
CA THR A 10 0.69 -6.01 16.05
C THR A 10 0.83 -4.57 16.54
N ASP A 11 0.60 -3.59 15.67
CA ASP A 11 0.80 -2.15 15.92
C ASP A 11 2.22 -1.81 16.40
N THR A 12 3.22 -2.58 15.97
CA THR A 12 4.63 -2.35 16.30
C THR A 12 5.45 -1.98 15.06
N GLY A 13 6.43 -1.09 15.20
CA GLY A 13 7.30 -0.69 14.10
C GLY A 13 8.53 -1.59 13.99
N SER A 14 8.74 -2.24 12.85
CA SER A 14 9.95 -3.01 12.54
C SER A 14 10.88 -2.28 11.55
N ASN A 15 12.18 -2.59 11.65
CA ASN A 15 13.21 -2.09 10.74
C ASN A 15 13.39 -3.04 9.54
N LYS A 16 12.96 -2.57 8.36
CA LYS A 16 12.96 -3.33 7.10
C LYS A 16 14.37 -3.59 6.55
N THR A 17 15.31 -2.67 6.77
CA THR A 17 16.73 -2.88 6.44
C THR A 17 17.31 -4.01 7.27
N ARG A 18 16.94 -4.09 8.54
CA ARG A 18 17.37 -5.19 9.43
C ARG A 18 16.73 -6.53 9.05
N GLU A 19 15.48 -6.54 8.59
CA GLU A 19 14.82 -7.74 8.03
C GLU A 19 15.56 -8.24 6.77
N ALA A 20 15.85 -7.33 5.83
CA ALA A 20 16.56 -7.66 4.60
C ALA A 20 17.99 -8.16 4.86
N ALA A 21 18.74 -7.46 5.72
CA ALA A 21 20.08 -7.89 6.11
C ALA A 21 20.05 -9.25 6.83
N GLY A 22 19.07 -9.47 7.71
CA GLY A 22 18.89 -10.75 8.40
C GLY A 22 18.61 -11.92 7.45
N GLN A 23 17.73 -11.72 6.45
CA GLN A 23 17.46 -12.73 5.42
C GLN A 23 18.69 -12.99 4.53
N GLY A 24 19.43 -11.95 4.16
CA GLY A 24 20.66 -12.07 3.38
C GLY A 24 21.73 -12.89 4.10
N ILE A 25 22.04 -12.53 5.35
CA ILE A 25 23.00 -13.26 6.19
C ILE A 25 22.53 -14.71 6.40
N GLY A 26 21.23 -14.91 6.66
CA GLY A 26 20.64 -16.24 6.80
C GLY A 26 20.85 -17.11 5.57
N ASN A 27 20.57 -16.58 4.36
CA ASN A 27 20.75 -17.33 3.12
C ASN A 27 22.23 -17.59 2.78
N ILE A 28 23.16 -16.70 3.16
CA ILE A 28 24.60 -16.96 3.03
C ILE A 28 25.01 -18.16 3.89
N LEU A 29 24.59 -18.17 5.17
CA LEU A 29 24.88 -19.30 6.07
C LEU A 29 24.27 -20.59 5.54
N VAL A 30 22.99 -20.57 5.12
CA VAL A 30 22.31 -21.74 4.54
C VAL A 30 23.05 -22.25 3.30
N GLY A 31 23.51 -21.36 2.41
CA GLY A 31 24.31 -21.72 1.24
C GLY A 31 25.63 -22.41 1.61
N CYS A 32 26.32 -21.96 2.66
CA CYS A 32 27.54 -22.62 3.15
C CYS A 32 27.30 -24.06 3.65
N PHE A 33 26.09 -24.37 4.12
CA PHE A 33 25.70 -25.72 4.53
C PHE A 33 25.00 -26.52 3.42
N GLY A 34 24.96 -26.02 2.17
CA GLY A 34 24.34 -26.69 1.03
C GLY A 34 22.81 -26.66 1.03
N GLY A 35 22.18 -25.78 1.81
CA GLY A 35 20.73 -25.64 1.88
C GLY A 35 20.13 -24.77 0.77
N MET A 36 18.80 -24.83 0.65
CA MET A 36 18.03 -24.04 -0.31
C MET A 36 17.79 -22.61 0.21
N ALA A 37 17.84 -21.62 -0.69
CA ALA A 37 17.51 -20.24 -0.36
C ALA A 37 16.06 -20.11 0.15
N GLY A 38 15.87 -19.37 1.24
CA GLY A 38 14.58 -19.15 1.87
C GLY A 38 14.20 -17.67 1.94
N CYS A 39 12.95 -17.41 2.31
CA CYS A 39 12.44 -16.09 2.60
C CYS A 39 11.42 -16.16 3.75
N ALA A 40 11.02 -15.01 4.28
CA ALA A 40 9.97 -14.97 5.30
C ALA A 40 8.61 -15.36 4.70
N MET A 41 8.02 -16.44 5.19
CA MET A 41 6.71 -16.89 4.78
C MET A 41 5.60 -16.15 5.54
N ILE A 42 4.85 -15.31 4.83
CA ILE A 42 3.73 -14.53 5.40
C ILE A 42 2.69 -15.44 6.06
N GLY A 43 2.27 -16.52 5.39
CA GLY A 43 1.25 -17.43 5.91
C GLY A 43 1.60 -18.01 7.29
N GLN A 44 2.79 -18.60 7.42
CA GLN A 44 3.25 -19.19 8.68
C GLN A 44 3.48 -18.13 9.77
N THR A 45 3.97 -16.95 9.36
CA THR A 45 4.18 -15.85 10.30
C THR A 45 2.84 -15.36 10.87
N MET A 46 1.80 -15.25 10.05
CA MET A 46 0.47 -14.83 10.51
C MET A 46 -0.19 -15.87 11.41
N ILE A 47 -0.02 -17.17 11.14
CA ILE A 47 -0.49 -18.23 12.03
C ILE A 47 0.21 -18.13 13.40
N ASN A 48 1.53 -17.93 13.39
CA ASN A 48 2.32 -17.82 14.60
C ASN A 48 1.95 -16.58 15.44
N VAL A 49 1.78 -15.42 14.81
CA VAL A 49 1.34 -14.18 15.49
C VAL A 49 -0.07 -14.33 16.08
N LYS A 50 -0.99 -14.97 15.34
CA LYS A 50 -2.34 -15.29 15.84
C LYS A 50 -2.32 -16.24 17.04
N ALA A 51 -1.32 -17.12 17.13
CA ALA A 51 -1.09 -17.99 18.29
C ALA A 51 -0.46 -17.25 19.50
N GLY A 52 -0.28 -15.92 19.43
CA GLY A 52 0.25 -15.09 20.51
C GLY A 52 1.77 -14.95 20.52
N ALA A 53 2.49 -15.48 19.52
CA ALA A 53 3.93 -15.36 19.44
C ALA A 53 4.35 -13.91 19.10
N ARG A 54 5.16 -13.31 19.97
CA ARG A 54 5.72 -11.95 19.78
C ARG A 54 7.24 -11.86 19.95
N SER A 55 7.89 -12.96 20.32
CA SER A 55 9.33 -13.00 20.58
C SER A 55 10.09 -13.77 19.50
N ARG A 56 11.37 -13.42 19.30
CA ARG A 56 12.29 -14.14 18.39
C ARG A 56 12.52 -15.60 18.81
N LEU A 57 12.25 -15.92 20.08
CA LEU A 57 12.37 -17.27 20.60
C LEU A 57 11.37 -18.23 19.95
N SER A 58 10.21 -17.74 19.51
CA SER A 58 9.19 -18.56 18.85
C SER A 58 9.66 -19.09 17.48
N THR A 59 10.32 -18.26 16.67
CA THR A 59 10.84 -18.72 15.36
C THR A 59 12.07 -19.60 15.54
N PHE A 60 12.90 -19.32 16.55
CA PHE A 60 14.03 -20.19 16.90
C PHE A 60 13.54 -21.57 17.37
N SER A 61 12.56 -21.63 18.27
CA SER A 61 12.01 -22.89 18.75
C SER A 61 11.34 -23.67 17.61
N ALA A 62 10.60 -23.01 16.72
CA ALA A 62 10.00 -23.67 15.55
C ALA A 62 11.05 -24.37 14.67
N GLY A 63 12.17 -23.70 14.37
CA GLY A 63 13.28 -24.30 13.61
C GLY A 63 14.00 -25.42 14.37
N PHE A 64 14.22 -25.23 15.67
CA PHE A 64 14.85 -26.24 16.53
C PHE A 64 14.01 -27.51 16.65
N PHE A 65 12.69 -27.37 16.90
CA PHE A 65 11.77 -28.49 16.93
C PHE A 65 11.66 -29.19 15.57
N LEU A 66 11.66 -28.44 14.47
CA LEU A 66 11.68 -29.02 13.13
C LEU A 66 12.93 -29.86 12.89
N LEU A 67 14.11 -29.38 13.33
CA LEU A 67 15.37 -30.10 13.21
C LEU A 67 15.35 -31.41 14.01
N ILE A 68 14.88 -31.38 15.26
CA ILE A 68 14.72 -32.60 16.08
C ILE A 68 13.72 -33.57 15.45
N LEU A 69 12.57 -33.06 15.00
CA LEU A 69 11.51 -33.87 14.42
C LEU A 69 12.02 -34.60 13.17
N VAL A 70 12.68 -33.92 12.25
CA VAL A 70 13.21 -34.55 11.03
C VAL A 70 14.38 -35.50 11.35
N ALA A 71 15.25 -35.15 12.28
CA ALA A 71 16.38 -36.01 12.66
C ALA A 71 15.95 -37.32 13.35
N VAL A 72 14.92 -37.26 14.21
CA VAL A 72 14.44 -38.42 14.98
C VAL A 72 13.36 -39.21 14.22
N PHE A 73 12.40 -38.52 13.58
CA PHE A 73 11.26 -39.14 12.88
C PHE A 73 11.49 -39.31 11.38
N GLY A 74 12.71 -39.18 10.87
CA GLY A 74 13.02 -39.28 9.44
C GLY A 74 12.45 -40.53 8.76
N GLY A 75 12.46 -41.69 9.45
CA GLY A 75 11.88 -42.93 8.94
C GLY A 75 10.35 -42.89 8.77
N VAL A 76 9.64 -42.18 9.65
CA VAL A 76 8.18 -41.98 9.56
C VAL A 76 7.85 -40.96 8.46
N VAL A 77 8.65 -39.89 8.35
CA VAL A 77 8.49 -38.86 7.31
C VAL A 77 8.68 -39.45 5.91
N ALA A 78 9.58 -40.42 5.75
CA ALA A 78 9.82 -41.11 4.47
C ALA A 78 8.63 -41.98 4.01
N GLN A 79 7.72 -42.36 4.92
CA GLN A 79 6.53 -43.14 4.58
C GLN A 79 5.33 -42.28 4.16
N ILE A 80 5.46 -40.95 4.18
CA ILE A 80 4.37 -40.05 3.79
C ILE A 80 4.05 -40.26 2.31
N PRO A 81 2.80 -40.61 1.95
CA PRO A 81 2.43 -40.86 0.57
C PRO A 81 2.49 -39.57 -0.24
N MET A 82 3.01 -39.66 -1.47
CA MET A 82 3.11 -38.52 -2.39
C MET A 82 1.74 -37.86 -2.65
N ALA A 83 0.65 -38.62 -2.56
CA ALA A 83 -0.72 -38.10 -2.68
C ALA A 83 -1.05 -37.03 -1.62
N ALA A 84 -0.59 -37.20 -0.37
CA ALA A 84 -0.80 -36.21 0.68
C ALA A 84 -0.03 -34.91 0.39
N LEU A 85 1.20 -35.01 -0.12
CA LEU A 85 2.02 -33.85 -0.49
C LEU A 85 1.38 -33.06 -1.64
N VAL A 86 0.86 -33.77 -2.66
CA VAL A 86 0.15 -33.13 -3.77
C VAL A 86 -1.10 -32.39 -3.28
N ALA A 87 -1.89 -33.01 -2.40
CA ALA A 87 -3.08 -32.38 -1.83
C ALA A 87 -2.75 -31.08 -1.10
N VAL A 88 -1.67 -31.07 -0.31
CA VAL A 88 -1.18 -29.85 0.36
C VAL A 88 -0.73 -28.80 -0.65
N MET A 89 -0.03 -29.18 -1.73
CA MET A 89 0.41 -28.23 -2.77
C MET A 89 -0.79 -27.59 -3.51
N VAL A 90 -1.84 -28.35 -3.79
CA VAL A 90 -3.07 -27.83 -4.39
C VAL A 90 -3.79 -26.87 -3.44
N PHE A 91 -3.90 -27.23 -2.15
CA PHE A 91 -4.47 -26.35 -1.13
C PHE A 91 -3.68 -25.04 -1.00
N VAL A 92 -2.35 -25.10 -0.90
CA VAL A 92 -1.50 -23.91 -0.80
C VAL A 92 -1.62 -23.03 -2.04
N SER A 93 -1.68 -23.63 -3.24
CA SER A 93 -1.92 -22.90 -4.48
C SER A 93 -3.27 -22.16 -4.42
N ALA A 94 -4.32 -22.82 -3.95
CA ALA A 94 -5.64 -22.23 -3.77
C ALA A 94 -5.71 -21.16 -2.67
N VAL A 95 -4.78 -21.15 -1.72
CA VAL A 95 -4.68 -20.08 -0.71
C VAL A 95 -3.81 -18.91 -1.19
N THR A 96 -2.86 -19.18 -2.09
CA THR A 96 -1.90 -18.17 -2.59
C THR A 96 -2.51 -17.29 -3.68
N PHE A 97 -3.38 -17.84 -4.53
CA PHE A 97 -4.08 -17.05 -5.53
C PHE A 97 -5.04 -16.06 -4.85
N ASP A 98 -5.07 -14.81 -5.32
CA ASP A 98 -6.04 -13.82 -4.85
C ASP A 98 -7.29 -13.84 -5.74
N TRP A 99 -8.35 -14.50 -5.25
CA TRP A 99 -9.64 -14.57 -5.95
C TRP A 99 -10.30 -13.19 -6.11
N HIS A 100 -9.94 -12.20 -5.30
CA HIS A 100 -10.49 -10.86 -5.44
C HIS A 100 -9.88 -10.13 -6.65
N SER A 101 -8.60 -10.35 -6.94
CA SER A 101 -7.89 -9.77 -8.08
C SER A 101 -8.35 -10.31 -9.44
N VAL A 102 -8.95 -11.51 -9.48
CA VAL A 102 -9.49 -12.13 -10.72
C VAL A 102 -10.95 -11.71 -10.99
N LYS A 103 -11.64 -11.09 -10.01
CA LYS A 103 -13.02 -10.64 -10.19
C LYS A 103 -13.09 -9.48 -11.21
N PRO A 104 -13.97 -9.55 -12.23
CA PRO A 104 -14.08 -8.52 -13.26
C PRO A 104 -14.31 -7.10 -12.73
N GLU A 105 -15.02 -6.97 -11.60
CA GLU A 105 -15.27 -5.68 -10.94
C GLU A 105 -14.01 -5.04 -10.36
N THR A 106 -13.05 -5.84 -9.88
CA THR A 106 -11.77 -5.38 -9.36
C THR A 106 -10.84 -5.00 -10.51
N LEU A 107 -10.79 -5.82 -11.57
CA LEU A 107 -9.98 -5.53 -12.76
C LEU A 107 -10.36 -4.21 -13.43
N ARG A 108 -11.66 -3.85 -13.43
CA ARG A 108 -12.14 -2.58 -13.96
C ARG A 108 -11.77 -1.36 -13.12
N LYS A 109 -11.52 -1.53 -11.83
CA LYS A 109 -11.10 -0.45 -10.91
C LYS A 109 -9.59 -0.24 -10.91
N MET A 110 -8.83 -1.25 -11.33
CA MET A 110 -7.37 -1.18 -11.41
C MET A 110 -6.91 -0.42 -12.67
N PRO A 111 -5.80 0.35 -12.60
CA PRO A 111 -5.23 0.97 -13.77
C PRO A 111 -4.79 -0.09 -14.77
N VAL A 112 -5.18 0.06 -16.04
CA VAL A 112 -4.94 -0.93 -17.11
C VAL A 112 -3.48 -1.36 -17.20
N SER A 113 -2.56 -0.42 -17.00
CA SER A 113 -1.11 -0.65 -16.96
C SER A 113 -0.66 -1.69 -15.93
N GLU A 114 -1.31 -1.74 -14.77
CA GLU A 114 -0.98 -2.67 -13.68
C GLU A 114 -1.51 -4.07 -14.00
N THR A 115 -2.76 -4.15 -14.48
CA THR A 115 -3.36 -5.40 -14.96
C THR A 115 -2.54 -6.05 -16.08
N ILE A 116 -2.06 -5.25 -17.04
CA ILE A 116 -1.20 -5.73 -18.13
C ILE A 116 0.10 -6.32 -17.57
N THR A 117 0.72 -5.66 -16.59
CA THR A 117 1.98 -6.12 -15.98
C THR A 117 1.80 -7.50 -15.33
N VAL A 118 0.74 -7.67 -14.54
CA VAL A 118 0.40 -8.95 -13.91
C VAL A 118 0.12 -10.02 -14.98
N ALA A 119 -0.71 -9.70 -15.98
CA ALA A 119 -1.06 -10.62 -17.04
C ALA A 119 0.16 -11.10 -17.83
N VAL A 120 1.07 -10.20 -18.21
CA VAL A 120 2.31 -10.55 -18.92
C VAL A 120 3.21 -11.43 -18.05
N THR A 121 3.40 -11.07 -16.77
CA THR A 121 4.23 -11.86 -15.85
C THR A 121 3.72 -13.30 -15.75
N VAL A 122 2.41 -13.47 -15.58
CA VAL A 122 1.77 -14.80 -15.49
C VAL A 122 1.86 -15.54 -16.82
N ALA A 123 1.51 -14.91 -17.94
CA ALA A 123 1.52 -15.54 -19.26
C ALA A 123 2.91 -16.05 -19.65
N VAL A 124 3.95 -15.23 -19.44
CA VAL A 124 5.34 -15.61 -19.72
C VAL A 124 5.80 -16.73 -18.78
N THR A 125 5.47 -16.65 -17.49
CA THR A 125 5.81 -17.71 -16.52
C THR A 125 5.22 -19.06 -16.92
N VAL A 126 3.94 -19.09 -17.29
CA VAL A 126 3.22 -20.31 -17.68
C VAL A 126 3.73 -20.83 -19.03
N ALA A 127 3.92 -19.95 -20.02
CA ALA A 127 4.40 -20.37 -21.34
C ALA A 127 5.83 -20.96 -21.29
N THR A 128 6.71 -20.34 -20.50
CA THR A 128 8.13 -20.74 -20.41
C THR A 128 8.41 -21.78 -19.33
N HIS A 129 7.44 -22.07 -18.45
CA HIS A 129 7.62 -22.88 -17.25
C HIS A 129 8.79 -22.40 -16.37
N ASN A 130 9.15 -21.12 -16.47
CA ASN A 130 10.28 -20.52 -15.77
C ASN A 130 9.88 -19.19 -15.13
N LEU A 131 9.78 -19.22 -13.79
CA LEU A 131 9.41 -18.05 -13.00
C LEU A 131 10.40 -16.88 -13.17
N ALA A 132 11.69 -17.15 -13.37
CA ALA A 132 12.69 -16.09 -13.52
C ALA A 132 12.47 -15.27 -14.81
N ILE A 133 12.15 -15.95 -15.92
CA ILE A 133 11.88 -15.29 -17.21
C ILE A 133 10.60 -14.45 -17.10
N GLY A 134 9.56 -15.01 -16.48
CA GLY A 134 8.30 -14.30 -16.25
C GLY A 134 8.47 -13.03 -15.41
N VAL A 135 9.22 -13.11 -14.30
CA VAL A 135 9.53 -11.94 -13.46
C VAL A 135 10.31 -10.89 -14.23
N LEU A 136 11.33 -11.28 -15.01
CA LEU A 136 12.12 -10.33 -15.79
C LEU A 136 11.26 -9.57 -16.82
N ALA A 137 10.44 -10.30 -17.58
CA ALA A 137 9.52 -9.71 -18.55
C ALA A 137 8.51 -8.78 -17.87
N GLY A 138 7.94 -9.22 -16.74
CA GLY A 138 7.02 -8.44 -15.91
C GLY A 138 7.63 -7.12 -15.45
N VAL A 139 8.85 -7.14 -14.92
CA VAL A 139 9.58 -5.94 -14.46
C VAL A 139 9.83 -4.97 -15.60
N ILE A 140 10.20 -5.43 -16.79
CA ILE A 140 10.39 -4.58 -17.97
C ILE A 140 9.08 -3.88 -18.35
N VAL A 141 7.98 -4.62 -18.42
CA VAL A 141 6.66 -4.05 -18.72
C VAL A 141 6.24 -3.04 -17.65
N ALA A 142 6.45 -3.37 -16.36
CA ALA A 142 6.15 -2.49 -15.24
C ALA A 142 6.91 -1.16 -15.35
N MET A 143 8.20 -1.20 -15.68
CA MET A 143 9.04 0.00 -15.83
C MET A 143 8.55 0.90 -16.97
N VAL A 144 8.24 0.33 -18.14
CA VAL A 144 7.72 1.09 -19.29
C VAL A 144 6.34 1.68 -18.98
N ALA A 145 5.47 0.89 -18.37
CA ALA A 145 4.14 1.31 -17.96
C ALA A 145 4.18 2.47 -16.96
N PHE A 146 5.07 2.38 -15.97
CA PHE A 146 5.29 3.44 -14.98
C PHE A 146 5.83 4.71 -15.62
N ALA A 147 6.84 4.62 -16.49
CA ALA A 147 7.40 5.78 -17.19
C ALA A 147 6.35 6.54 -18.01
N ARG A 148 5.46 5.83 -18.73
CA ARG A 148 4.35 6.43 -19.47
C ARG A 148 3.34 7.13 -18.55
N LYS A 149 3.03 6.52 -17.41
CA LYS A 149 2.12 7.10 -16.41
C LYS A 149 2.68 8.41 -15.84
N VAL A 150 3.98 8.45 -15.54
CA VAL A 150 4.65 9.66 -15.05
C VAL A 150 4.71 10.74 -16.12
N ALA A 151 5.04 10.39 -17.37
CA ALA A 151 5.10 11.37 -18.47
C ALA A 151 3.77 12.09 -18.71
N HIS A 152 2.64 11.40 -18.56
CA HIS A 152 1.31 12.01 -18.67
C HIS A 152 0.89 12.86 -17.45
N LEU A 153 1.55 12.69 -16.30
CA LEU A 153 1.28 13.47 -15.09
C LEU A 153 2.09 14.78 -15.03
N VAL A 154 3.10 14.93 -15.88
CA VAL A 154 3.88 16.17 -15.98
C VAL A 154 3.23 17.09 -17.01
N GLU A 155 2.39 17.99 -16.54
CA GLU A 155 1.82 19.06 -17.36
C GLU A 155 2.90 20.11 -17.64
N VAL A 156 3.34 20.23 -18.90
CA VAL A 156 4.34 21.22 -19.33
C VAL A 156 3.65 22.56 -19.49
N THR A 157 3.65 23.39 -18.44
CA THR A 157 3.25 24.79 -18.59
C THR A 157 4.41 25.58 -19.21
N SER A 158 4.25 26.00 -20.47
CA SER A 158 5.19 26.93 -21.10
C SER A 158 5.01 28.32 -20.48
N VAL A 159 5.94 28.72 -19.62
CA VAL A 159 6.08 30.14 -19.26
C VAL A 159 6.73 30.82 -20.46
N GLN A 160 5.89 31.41 -21.31
CA GLN A 160 6.39 32.26 -22.40
C GLN A 160 6.86 33.58 -21.78
N GLU A 161 8.14 33.65 -21.42
CA GLU A 161 8.83 34.90 -21.09
C GLU A 161 8.83 35.77 -22.36
N GLY A 162 7.78 36.56 -22.49
CA GLY A 162 7.57 37.51 -23.57
C GLY A 162 8.66 38.57 -23.54
N ARG A 163 9.74 38.26 -24.26
CA ARG A 163 10.74 39.17 -24.83
C ARG A 163 10.16 40.58 -25.05
N ASP A 164 10.60 41.49 -24.19
CA ASP A 164 10.86 42.91 -24.47
C ASP A 164 9.81 43.61 -25.37
N ARG A 165 8.61 43.86 -24.82
CA ARG A 165 7.73 44.91 -25.36
C ARG A 165 8.19 46.25 -24.79
N ARG A 166 8.93 47.02 -25.59
CA ARG A 166 9.11 48.46 -25.34
C ARG A 166 7.74 49.11 -25.10
N PRO A 167 7.58 50.02 -24.12
CA PRO A 167 6.33 50.73 -23.92
C PRO A 167 6.01 51.57 -25.16
N GLN A 168 4.97 51.21 -25.90
CA GLN A 168 4.33 52.12 -26.86
C GLN A 168 3.58 53.19 -26.05
N PRO A 169 3.78 54.49 -26.31
CA PRO A 169 3.03 55.53 -25.61
C PRO A 169 1.54 55.39 -25.92
N PRO A 170 0.65 55.60 -24.94
CA PRO A 170 -0.76 55.26 -25.06
C PRO A 170 -1.45 56.14 -26.11
N GLU A 171 -1.97 55.50 -27.15
CA GLU A 171 -2.92 56.09 -28.09
C GLU A 171 -4.20 56.43 -27.33
N ARG A 172 -4.56 57.71 -27.30
CA ARG A 172 -5.70 58.22 -26.55
C ARG A 172 -7.00 57.78 -27.21
N GLU A 173 -7.53 56.64 -26.77
CA GLU A 173 -8.84 56.17 -27.18
C GLU A 173 -9.92 56.65 -26.19
N ALA A 174 -10.86 57.45 -26.70
CA ALA A 174 -11.92 58.11 -25.94
C ALA A 174 -12.88 57.10 -25.28
N PRO A 175 -13.43 57.38 -24.08
CA PRO A 175 -14.13 56.38 -23.29
C PRO A 175 -15.53 56.07 -23.86
N ARG A 176 -15.69 54.89 -24.49
CA ARG A 176 -17.01 54.30 -24.73
C ARG A 176 -17.57 53.77 -23.41
N ARG A 177 -18.70 54.35 -23.00
CA ARG A 177 -19.48 53.98 -21.81
C ARG A 177 -19.87 52.50 -21.86
N THR A 178 -19.37 51.70 -20.92
CA THR A 178 -19.97 50.40 -20.60
C THR A 178 -20.31 50.36 -19.11
N HIS A 179 -21.58 50.04 -18.89
CA HIS A 179 -22.37 50.07 -17.68
C HIS A 179 -21.65 49.47 -16.44
N ARG A 180 -21.14 50.33 -15.55
CA ARG A 180 -20.70 49.91 -14.20
C ARG A 180 -21.93 49.50 -13.38
N ARG A 181 -22.04 48.21 -13.05
CA ARG A 181 -22.91 47.74 -11.95
C ARG A 181 -22.52 48.48 -10.66
N PRO A 182 -23.48 48.99 -9.86
CA PRO A 182 -23.15 49.78 -8.68
C PRO A 182 -22.50 48.91 -7.60
N LEU A 183 -21.19 49.10 -7.40
CA LEU A 183 -20.34 48.50 -6.35
C LEU A 183 -20.90 48.61 -4.91
N LYS A 184 -21.91 49.47 -4.68
CA LYS A 184 -22.57 49.62 -3.37
C LYS A 184 -23.38 48.38 -2.96
N ALA A 185 -23.94 47.63 -3.91
CA ALA A 185 -24.73 46.42 -3.62
C ALA A 185 -23.85 45.25 -3.13
N VAL A 186 -22.67 45.07 -3.74
CA VAL A 186 -21.72 44.01 -3.37
C VAL A 186 -21.10 44.25 -1.99
N ARG A 187 -20.84 45.52 -1.64
CA ARG A 187 -20.32 45.88 -0.32
C ARG A 187 -21.34 45.66 0.81
N ARG A 188 -22.62 45.92 0.57
CA ARG A 188 -23.69 45.64 1.55
C ARG A 188 -23.90 44.14 1.79
N ALA A 189 -23.82 43.32 0.74
CA ALA A 189 -23.92 41.87 0.88
C ALA A 189 -22.78 41.27 1.73
N ARG A 190 -21.54 41.77 1.55
CA ARG A 190 -20.40 41.32 2.37
C ARG A 190 -20.48 41.70 3.84
N ALA A 191 -21.07 42.86 4.17
CA ALA A 191 -21.22 43.29 5.56
C ALA A 191 -22.21 42.39 6.33
N ALA A 192 -23.33 42.00 5.71
CA ALA A 192 -24.35 41.17 6.33
C ALA A 192 -23.88 39.73 6.64
N THR A 193 -22.95 39.19 5.84
CA THR A 193 -22.41 37.84 6.07
C THR A 193 -21.44 37.80 7.26
N VAL A 194 -20.71 38.88 7.53
CA VAL A 194 -19.76 38.95 8.66
C VAL A 194 -20.50 39.05 9.99
N GLU A 195 -21.58 39.83 10.07
CA GLU A 195 -22.38 40.00 11.29
C GLU A 195 -23.10 38.70 11.73
N ARG A 196 -23.47 37.86 10.77
CA ARG A 196 -24.08 36.54 11.03
C ARG A 196 -23.09 35.49 11.55
N SER A 197 -21.80 35.66 11.25
CA SER A 197 -20.73 34.77 11.72
C SER A 197 -20.28 35.09 13.15
N ASP A 198 -20.41 36.34 13.59
CA ASP A 198 -19.98 36.76 14.93
C ASP A 198 -21.07 36.49 16.00
N SER A 199 -22.34 36.61 15.62
CA SER A 199 -23.49 36.25 16.48
C SER A 199 -23.58 34.75 16.80
N SER A 200 -23.12 33.90 15.88
CA SER A 200 -23.07 32.44 16.09
C SER A 200 -21.90 32.02 16.99
N ARG A 201 -20.77 32.73 16.97
CA ARG A 201 -19.64 32.48 17.90
C ARG A 201 -19.94 32.89 19.34
N ARG A 202 -20.75 33.92 19.56
CA ARG A 202 -21.16 34.32 20.92
C ARG A 202 -22.11 33.33 21.60
N ARG A 203 -22.97 32.62 20.84
CA ARG A 203 -23.86 31.59 21.42
C ARG A 203 -23.12 30.34 21.90
N TYR A 204 -21.97 29.99 21.31
CA TYR A 204 -21.20 28.82 21.72
C TYR A 204 -20.26 29.05 22.92
N ARG A 205 -20.11 30.29 23.39
CA ARG A 205 -19.25 30.63 24.53
C ARG A 205 -19.99 30.72 25.87
N GLY A 206 -21.31 30.46 25.88
CA GLY A 206 -22.18 30.65 27.04
C GLY A 206 -22.75 29.37 27.68
N GLU A 207 -22.59 28.20 27.07
CA GLU A 207 -23.08 26.94 27.66
C GLU A 207 -21.91 25.99 27.91
N GLY A 208 -21.45 25.98 29.17
CA GLY A 208 -20.55 24.94 29.67
C GLY A 208 -21.30 23.61 29.79
N PRO A 209 -20.60 22.46 29.60
CA PRO A 209 -21.25 21.15 29.60
C PRO A 209 -21.82 20.81 30.99
N PRO A 210 -23.03 20.22 31.10
CA PRO A 210 -23.58 19.80 32.38
C PRO A 210 -22.82 18.56 32.90
N HIS A 211 -22.21 18.70 34.08
CA HIS A 211 -21.71 17.60 34.88
C HIS A 211 -22.85 16.61 35.19
N ARG A 212 -22.80 15.40 34.62
CA ARG A 212 -23.66 14.29 35.07
C ARG A 212 -22.93 13.49 36.14
N ARG A 213 -23.52 13.55 37.34
CA ARG A 213 -23.14 12.82 38.54
C ARG A 213 -23.29 11.31 38.37
N THR A 214 -22.34 10.61 38.96
CA THR A 214 -22.35 9.22 39.41
C THR A 214 -23.56 8.87 40.30
N GLY A 215 -24.10 7.67 40.09
CA GLY A 215 -24.87 6.86 41.04
C GLY A 215 -24.93 5.45 40.45
N SER A 216 -24.23 4.43 40.97
CA SER A 216 -24.44 3.67 42.21
C SER A 216 -25.81 2.98 42.29
N SER A 217 -25.73 1.65 42.45
CA SER A 217 -26.62 0.75 43.19
C SER A 217 -27.78 0.04 42.48
N VAL A 218 -27.71 -1.30 42.60
CA VAL A 218 -28.76 -2.29 42.93
C VAL A 218 -29.18 -3.28 41.83
N THR A 219 -29.00 -4.56 42.20
CA THR A 219 -29.53 -5.86 41.72
C THR A 219 -29.11 -6.39 40.36
#